data_AF-A0A9X1V0C4-F1
#
_entry.id   AF-A0A9X1V0C4-F1
#
_cell.length_a   1.000
_cell.length_b   1.000
_cell.length_c   1.000
_cell.angle_alpha   90.00
_cell.angle_beta   90.00
_cell.angle_gamma   90.00
#
_symmetry.space_group_name_H-M   'P 1'
#
loop_
_entity.id
_entity.type
_entity.pdbx_description
1 polymer ?
#
loop_
_entity_poly.entity_id
_entity_poly.type
_entity_poly.pdbx_seq_one_letter_code
_entity_poly.pdbx_strand_id
1 'polypeptide(L)'
;MELFRNKTFIKGLAFDLAGMATMAIPVIGPFLDLVWAPYAAKKMSEMYPGRKGKLASVLVFIEEILPGTDFIPTFTLMYLYTYVWKKEPLRPQVIEVKSY
;
A
#
# COMPACT_ATOMS: atom_id res chain seq x y z
N MET A 1 21.88 5.98 2.32
CA MET A 1 20.52 5.49 2.68
C MET A 1 19.58 5.67 1.48
N GLU A 2 19.80 4.92 0.39
CA GLU A 2 19.01 5.09 -0.85
C GLU A 2 17.58 4.51 -0.76
N LEU A 3 17.34 3.68 0.26
CA LEU A 3 16.09 2.99 0.51
C LEU A 3 14.92 3.96 0.77
N PHE A 4 15.13 4.97 1.63
CA PHE A 4 14.09 5.94 2.02
C PHE A 4 13.80 6.99 0.93
N ARG A 5 14.68 7.11 -0.08
CA ARG A 5 14.48 7.98 -1.25
C ARG A 5 13.69 7.28 -2.35
N ASN A 6 13.23 6.05 -2.10
CA ASN A 6 12.52 5.26 -3.07
C ASN A 6 11.04 5.67 -3.22
N LYS A 7 10.61 5.90 -4.47
CA LYS A 7 9.22 6.25 -4.79
C LYS A 7 8.20 5.20 -4.32
N THR A 8 8.55 3.91 -4.30
CA THR A 8 7.68 2.82 -3.82
C THR A 8 7.52 2.87 -2.30
N PHE A 9 8.58 3.20 -1.56
CA PHE A 9 8.51 3.39 -0.11
C PHE A 9 7.59 4.57 0.25
N ILE A 10 7.81 5.71 -0.40
CA ILE A 10 7.01 6.93 -0.17
C ILE A 10 5.54 6.68 -0.51
N LYS A 11 5.25 5.98 -1.62
CA LYS A 11 3.88 5.58 -1.98
C LYS A 11 3.26 4.68 -0.92
N GLY A 12 4.00 3.69 -0.42
CA GLY A 12 3.51 2.80 0.62
C GLY A 12 3.14 3.56 1.89
N LEU A 13 4.03 4.43 2.36
CA LEU A 13 3.77 5.29 3.52
C LEU A 13 2.54 6.19 3.31
N ALA A 14 2.39 6.76 2.11
CA ALA A 14 1.24 7.61 1.79
C ALA A 14 -0.08 6.82 1.78
N PHE A 15 -0.09 5.57 1.30
CA PHE A 15 -1.28 4.72 1.36
C PHE A 15 -1.63 4.32 2.78
N ASP A 16 -0.66 3.92 3.60
CA ASP A 16 -0.90 3.58 5.00
C ASP A 16 -1.43 4.79 5.78
N LEU A 17 -0.85 5.98 5.58
CA LEU A 17 -1.34 7.21 6.21
C LEU A 17 -2.76 7.59 5.75
N ALA A 18 -3.10 7.32 4.49
CA ALA A 18 -4.43 7.59 3.95
C ALA A 18 -5.49 6.62 4.50
N GLY A 19 -5.17 5.33 4.63
CA GLY A 19 -6.01 4.35 5.32
C GLY A 19 -6.21 4.74 6.78
N MET A 20 -5.12 4.96 7.51
CA MET A 20 -5.17 5.38 8.92
C MET A 20 -5.91 6.70 9.19
N ALA A 21 -6.02 7.59 8.20
CA ALA A 21 -6.73 8.85 8.36
C ALA A 21 -8.24 8.66 8.52
N THR A 22 -8.81 7.53 8.08
CA THR A 22 -10.25 7.24 8.22
C THR A 22 -10.63 7.00 9.68
N MET A 23 -9.71 6.53 10.53
CA MET A 23 -9.86 6.46 11.99
C MET A 23 -10.19 7.81 12.64
N ALA A 24 -9.75 8.94 12.05
CA ALA A 24 -9.94 10.26 12.64
C ALA A 24 -11.40 10.75 12.55
N ILE A 25 -12.22 10.12 11.70
CA ILE A 25 -13.63 10.48 11.50
C ILE A 25 -14.51 9.27 11.87
N PRO A 26 -14.77 9.06 13.17
CA PRO A 26 -15.67 8.00 13.60
C PRO A 26 -17.04 8.13 12.91
N VAL A 27 -17.66 7.01 12.56
CA VAL A 27 -18.91 6.87 11.79
C VAL A 27 -18.76 7.00 10.27
N ILE A 28 -17.99 7.95 9.73
CA ILE A 28 -17.82 8.11 8.27
C ILE A 28 -16.72 7.21 7.72
N GLY A 29 -15.64 7.02 8.48
CA GLY A 29 -14.50 6.18 8.10
C GLY A 29 -14.89 4.82 7.52
N PRO A 30 -15.71 4.01 8.22
CA PRO A 30 -16.12 2.69 7.73
C PRO A 30 -16.83 2.69 6.36
N PHE A 31 -17.52 3.78 5.98
CA PHE A 31 -18.12 3.90 4.65
C PHE A 31 -17.10 4.29 3.58
N LEU A 32 -16.11 5.12 3.92
CA LEU A 32 -14.99 5.44 3.04
C LEU A 32 -14.15 4.18 2.77
N ASP A 33 -13.98 3.33 3.77
CA ASP A 33 -13.23 2.07 3.66
C ASP A 33 -13.85 1.10 2.63
N LEU A 34 -15.17 1.15 2.40
CA LEU A 34 -15.82 0.36 1.34
C LEU A 34 -15.32 0.72 -0.07
N VAL A 35 -14.92 1.97 -0.28
CA VAL A 35 -14.37 2.45 -1.54
C VAL A 35 -12.84 2.38 -1.53
N TRP A 36 -12.23 2.67 -0.38
CA TRP A 36 -10.78 2.69 -0.22
C TRP A 36 -10.17 1.29 -0.21
N ALA A 37 -10.74 0.33 0.51
CA ALA A 37 -10.25 -1.05 0.57
C ALA A 37 -10.04 -1.70 -0.82
N PRO A 38 -11.01 -1.70 -1.77
CA PRO A 38 -10.77 -2.27 -3.09
C PRO A 38 -9.72 -1.49 -3.89
N TYR A 39 -9.63 -0.16 -3.69
CA TYR A 39 -8.60 0.66 -4.31
C TYR A 39 -7.20 0.32 -3.74
N ALA A 40 -7.05 0.23 -2.42
CA ALA A 40 -5.83 -0.15 -1.73
C ALA A 40 -5.37 -1.55 -2.15
N ALA A 41 -6.29 -2.54 -2.17
CA ALA A 41 -6.00 -3.89 -2.64
C ALA A 41 -5.47 -3.90 -4.09
N LYS A 42 -6.11 -3.15 -4.99
CA LYS A 42 -5.64 -3.00 -6.37
C LYS A 42 -4.23 -2.41 -6.41
N LYS A 43 -3.97 -1.32 -5.67
CA LYS A 43 -2.65 -0.68 -5.61
C LYS A 43 -1.56 -1.59 -5.04
N MET A 44 -1.87 -2.37 -4.02
CA MET A 44 -0.94 -3.37 -3.48
C MET A 44 -0.52 -4.39 -4.56
N SER A 45 -1.48 -4.91 -5.32
CA SER A 45 -1.21 -5.88 -6.38
C SER A 45 -0.42 -5.28 -7.57
N GLU A 46 -0.64 -3.99 -7.88
CA GLU A 46 0.10 -3.25 -8.91
C GLU A 46 1.54 -2.98 -8.47
N MET A 47 1.75 -2.61 -7.20
CA MET A 47 3.07 -2.33 -6.63
C MET A 47 3.91 -3.59 -6.46
N TYR A 48 3.29 -4.71 -6.09
CA TYR A 48 3.96 -5.97 -5.78
C TYR A 48 3.42 -7.12 -6.65
N PRO A 49 3.81 -7.19 -7.92
CA PRO A 49 3.29 -8.21 -8.82
C PRO A 49 3.67 -9.63 -8.42
N GLY A 50 2.78 -10.58 -8.74
CA GLY A 50 2.96 -12.01 -8.45
C GLY A 50 2.16 -12.48 -7.23
N ARG A 51 2.48 -13.68 -6.72
CA ARG A 51 1.70 -14.31 -5.64
C ARG A 51 1.74 -13.53 -4.33
N LYS A 52 2.89 -12.95 -3.99
CA LYS A 52 3.09 -12.21 -2.73
C LYS A 52 2.21 -10.97 -2.63
N GLY A 53 2.18 -10.10 -3.65
CA GLY A 53 1.30 -8.94 -3.60
C GLY A 53 -0.17 -9.25 -3.82
N LYS A 54 -0.52 -10.37 -4.46
CA LYS A 54 -1.90 -10.88 -4.42
C LYS A 54 -2.33 -11.27 -3.01
N LEU A 55 -1.45 -11.93 -2.25
CA LEU A 55 -1.74 -12.24 -0.85
C LEU A 55 -1.82 -10.96 -0.02
N ALA A 56 -0.84 -10.06 -0.16
CA ALA A 56 -0.84 -8.78 0.54
C ALA A 56 -2.06 -7.90 0.16
N SER A 57 -2.57 -7.99 -1.07
CA SER A 57 -3.79 -7.26 -1.47
C SER A 57 -5.04 -7.78 -0.77
N VAL A 58 -5.10 -9.08 -0.46
CA VAL A 58 -6.19 -9.62 0.34
C VAL A 58 -6.05 -9.18 1.80
N LEU A 59 -4.82 -9.19 2.34
CA LEU A 59 -4.58 -8.74 3.71
C LEU A 59 -4.96 -7.28 3.92
N VAL A 60 -4.50 -6.37 3.04
CA VAL A 60 -4.85 -4.94 3.15
C VAL A 60 -6.35 -4.70 2.94
N PHE A 61 -7.01 -5.47 2.07
CA PHE A 61 -8.46 -5.36 1.89
C PHE A 61 -9.23 -5.70 3.18
N ILE A 62 -8.82 -6.79 3.85
CA ILE A 62 -9.44 -7.21 5.11
C ILE A 62 -9.17 -6.18 6.20
N GLU A 63 -7.93 -5.71 6.29
CA GLU A 63 -7.51 -4.71 7.27
C GLU A 63 -8.32 -3.41 7.18
N GLU A 64 -8.55 -2.90 5.97
CA GLU A 64 -9.28 -1.65 5.75
C GLU A 64 -10.79 -1.82 6.03
N ILE A 65 -11.38 -2.98 5.72
CA ILE A 65 -12.82 -3.22 5.95
C ILE A 65 -13.15 -3.46 7.42
N LEU A 66 -12.19 -3.98 8.19
CA LEU A 66 -12.38 -4.26 9.60
C LEU A 66 -12.15 -2.96 10.42
N PRO A 67 -13.18 -2.40 11.06
CA PRO A 67 -13.03 -1.16 11.80
C PRO A 67 -12.06 -1.35 12.97
N GLY A 68 -11.06 -0.47 13.05
CA GLY A 68 -10.04 -0.49 14.11
C GLY A 68 -8.86 -1.43 13.85
N THR A 69 -8.73 -2.00 12.64
CA THR A 69 -7.50 -2.72 12.23
C THR A 69 -6.63 -1.98 11.23
N ASP A 70 -7.13 -0.87 10.69
CA ASP A 70 -6.54 0.09 9.75
C ASP A 70 -5.30 0.84 10.28
N PHE A 71 -4.84 0.54 11.51
CA PHE A 71 -3.60 1.07 12.06
C PHE A 71 -2.34 0.29 11.64
N ILE A 72 -2.50 -0.85 10.96
CA ILE A 72 -1.38 -1.72 10.59
C ILE A 72 -0.75 -1.17 9.29
N PRO A 73 0.52 -0.75 9.27
CA PRO A 73 1.08 -0.13 8.06
C PRO A 73 1.46 -1.18 6.98
N THR A 74 0.47 -1.85 6.39
CA THR A 74 0.64 -3.04 5.55
C THR A 74 1.40 -2.76 4.26
N PHE A 75 1.23 -1.60 3.61
CA PHE A 75 2.04 -1.24 2.44
C PHE A 75 3.51 -1.07 2.79
N THR A 76 3.79 -0.43 3.92
CA THR A 76 5.15 -0.24 4.44
C THR A 76 5.76 -1.57 4.87
N LEU A 77 5.02 -2.46 5.53
CA LEU A 77 5.48 -3.80 5.89
C LEU A 77 5.81 -4.63 4.65
N MET A 78 4.97 -4.56 3.61
CA MET A 78 5.23 -5.25 2.34
C MET A 78 6.48 -4.70 1.65
N TYR A 79 6.71 -3.39 1.72
CA TYR A 79 7.95 -2.77 1.23
C TYR A 79 9.17 -3.34 1.95
N LEU A 80 9.16 -3.34 3.29
CA LEU A 80 10.26 -3.85 4.11
C LEU A 80 10.51 -5.33 3.81
N TYR A 81 9.45 -6.14 3.74
CA TYR A 81 9.52 -7.56 3.36
C TYR A 81 10.24 -7.77 2.03
N THR A 82 9.85 -7.00 1.01
CA THR A 82 10.33 -7.18 -0.37
C THR A 82 11.77 -6.68 -0.53
N TYR A 83 12.07 -5.49 -0.03
CA TYR A 83 13.30 -4.78 -0.37
C TYR A 83 14.37 -4.80 0.73
N VAL A 84 13.99 -5.00 2.00
CA VAL A 84 14.95 -5.10 3.11
C VAL A 84 15.30 -6.56 3.38
N TRP A 85 14.30 -7.42 3.57
CA TRP A 85 14.54 -8.82 3.92
C TRP A 85 14.78 -9.71 2.70
N LYS A 86 13.94 -9.64 1.68
CA LYS A 86 14.11 -10.44 0.45
C LYS A 86 15.09 -9.83 -0.54
N LYS A 87 15.48 -8.56 -0.35
CA LYS A 87 16.44 -7.81 -1.17
C LYS A 87 16.14 -7.93 -2.67
N GLU A 88 14.85 -8.01 -3.03
CA GLU A 88 14.46 -8.05 -4.44
C GLU A 88 14.86 -6.71 -5.08
N PRO A 89 15.40 -6.70 -6.31
CA PRO A 89 15.78 -5.46 -6.96
C PRO A 89 14.53 -4.60 -7.19
N LEU A 90 14.64 -3.31 -6.88
CA LEU A 90 13.60 -2.33 -7.19
C LEU A 90 13.37 -2.32 -8.69
N ARG A 91 12.12 -2.55 -9.11
CA ARG A 91 11.80 -2.45 -10.54
C ARG A 91 12.01 -1.01 -10.99
N PRO A 92 12.72 -0.78 -12.11
CA PRO A 92 12.80 0.55 -12.69
C PRO A 92 11.38 1.02 -13.03
N GLN A 93 10.96 2.14 -12.45
CA GLN A 93 9.67 2.74 -12.79
C GLN A 93 9.79 3.31 -14.20
N VAL A 94 9.09 2.69 -15.16
CA VAL A 94 8.98 3.23 -16.52
C VAL A 94 8.13 4.49 -16.43
N ILE A 95 8.78 5.65 -16.55
CA ILE A 95 8.07 6.92 -16.70
C ILE A 95 7.81 7.03 -18.19
N GLU A 96 6.56 6.83 -18.62
CA GLU A 96 6.14 7.18 -19.98
C GLU A 96 6.23 8.70 -20.11
N VAL A 97 7.36 9.18 -20.61
CA VAL A 97 7.50 10.56 -21.05
C VAL A 97 6.69 10.66 -22.33
N LYS A 98 5.48 11.25 -22.26
CA LYS A 98 4.80 11.73 -23.47
C LYS A 98 5.70 12.79 -24.09
N SER A 99 6.42 12.42 -25.14
CA SER A 99 7.06 13.40 -26.02
C SER A 99 5.95 14.14 -26.74
N TYR A 100 5.80 15.43 -26.43
CA TYR A 100 4.96 16.37 -27.17
C TYR A 100 5.73 16.90 -28.38
#